data_AF-A0A8S9W1T8-F1
#
_entry.id   AF-A0A8S9W1T8-F1
#
_cell.length_a   1.000
_cell.length_b   1.000
_cell.length_c   1.000
_cell.angle_alpha   90.00
_cell.angle_beta   90.00
_cell.angle_gamma   90.00
#
_symmetry.space_group_name_H-M   'P 1'
#
loop_
_entity.id
_entity.type
_entity.pdbx_description
1 polymer ?
#
loop_
_entity_poly.entity_id
_entity_poly.type
_entity_poly.pdbx_seq_one_letter_code
_entity_poly.pdbx_strand_id
1 'polypeptide(L)' 'MKLQVVIEKDAEDGEYIVHCPALKECWSQGDTVEEALGI' A
#
# COMPACT_ATOMS: atom_id res chain seq x y z
N MET A 1 -16.19 8.17 -4.71
CA MET A 1 -15.57 7.03 -5.43
C MET A 1 -14.87 6.15 -4.42
N LYS A 2 -14.87 4.83 -4.61
CA LYS A 2 -14.11 3.87 -3.79
C LYS A 2 -13.17 3.12 -4.72
N LEU A 3 -11.88 3.14 -4.44
CA LEU A 3 -10.88 2.37 -5.17
C LEU A 3 -10.48 1.19 -4.29
N GLN A 4 -10.38 0.00 -4.88
CA GLN A 4 -9.81 -1.13 -4.17
C GLN A 4 -8.29 -1.00 -4.20
N VAL A 5 -7.68 -1.11 -3.03
CA VAL A 5 -6.24 -1.14 -2.85
C VAL A 5 -5.85 -2.52 -2.33
N VAL A 6 -4.69 -2.99 -2.77
CA VAL A 6 -4.07 -4.23 -2.30
C VAL A 6 -2.99 -3.84 -1.32
N ILE A 7 -2.93 -4.53 -0.18
CA ILE A 7 -1.95 -4.31 0.88
C ILE A 7 -1.17 -5.61 1.03
N GLU A 8 0.12 -5.54 0.78
CA GLU A 8 1.06 -6.63 0.94
C GLU A 8 2.02 -6.28 2.07
N LYS A 9 2.33 -7.26 2.92
CA LYS A 9 3.35 -7.08 3.95
C LYS A 9 4.65 -7.65 3.43
N ASP A 10 5.67 -6.82 3.37
CA ASP A 10 7.01 -7.26 3.04
C ASP A 10 7.53 -8.18 4.16
N ALA A 11 7.95 -9.39 3.78
CA ALA A 11 8.36 -10.41 4.74
C ALA A 11 9.81 -10.22 5.22
N GLU A 12 10.58 -9.37 4.55
CA GLU A 12 12.00 -9.15 4.84
C GLU A 12 12.19 -7.97 5.81
N ASP A 13 11.58 -6.82 5.52
CA ASP A 13 11.69 -5.61 6.36
C ASP A 13 10.48 -5.42 7.30
N GLY A 14 9.36 -6.09 7.04
CA GLY A 14 8.14 -5.98 7.84
C GLY A 14 7.28 -4.76 7.50
N GLU A 15 7.66 -4.00 6.47
CA GLU A 15 6.94 -2.86 5.91
C GLU A 15 5.66 -3.28 5.16
N TYR A 16 4.75 -2.33 4.96
CA TYR A 16 3.53 -2.51 4.19
C TYR A 16 3.66 -1.82 2.84
N ILE A 17 3.46 -2.59 1.78
CA ILE A 17 3.39 -2.11 0.40
C ILE A 17 1.92 -2.04 0.02
N VAL A 18 1.46 -0.87 -0.38
CA VAL A 18 0.09 -0.67 -0.86
C VAL A 18 0.10 -0.24 -2.32
N HIS A 19 -0.76 -0.84 -3.11
CA HIS A 19 -0.90 -0.47 -4.51
C HIS A 19 -2.34 -0.54 -5.00
N CYS A 20 -2.68 0.30 -5.98
CA CYS A 20 -4.03 0.34 -6.54
C CYS A 20 -4.04 -0.34 -7.92
N PRO A 21 -4.64 -1.54 -8.08
CA PRO A 21 -4.70 -2.21 -9.38
C PRO A 21 -5.48 -1.42 -10.45
N ALA A 22 -6.37 -0.51 -10.03
CA ALA A 22 -7.11 0.36 -10.94
C ALA A 22 -6.29 1.56 -11.46
N LEU A 23 -5.21 1.93 -10.76
CA LEU A 23 -4.32 3.02 -11.14
C LEU A 23 -2.94 2.43 -11.41
N LYS A 24 -2.64 2.19 -12.69
CA LYS A 24 -1.28 1.85 -13.10
C LYS A 24 -0.36 2.95 -12.54
N GLU A 25 0.62 2.56 -11.74
CA GLU A 25 1.64 3.43 -11.10
C GLU A 25 1.29 4.06 -9.73
N CYS A 26 0.17 3.68 -9.09
CA CYS A 26 -0.08 4.07 -7.70
C CYS A 26 0.43 3.00 -6.73
N TRP A 27 1.65 3.23 -6.23
CA TRP A 27 2.33 2.42 -5.22
C TRP A 27 2.80 3.32 -4.07
N SER A 28 2.68 2.83 -2.85
CA SER A 28 3.15 3.49 -1.64
C SER A 28 3.64 2.43 -0.65
N GLN A 29 4.56 2.80 0.22
CA GLN A 29 5.15 1.93 1.24
C GLN A 29 5.18 2.67 2.57
N GLY A 30 5.15 1.94 3.68
CA GLY A 30 5.40 2.47 5.00
C GLY A 30 5.55 1.39 6.07
N ASP A 31 6.00 1.77 7.26
CA ASP A 31 6.14 0.88 8.42
C ASP A 31 4.78 0.37 8.93
N THR A 32 3.71 1.12 8.65
CA THR A 32 2.34 0.81 9.05
C THR A 32 1.38 0.97 7.89
N VAL A 33 0.21 0.32 7.99
CA VAL A 33 -0.86 0.45 6.99
C VAL A 33 -1.35 1.88 6.86
N GLU A 34 -1.43 2.61 7.98
CA GLU A 34 -1.85 4.03 8.02
C GLU A 34 -0.85 4.92 7.28
N GLU A 35 0.44 4.73 7.55
CA GLU A 35 1.51 5.47 6.88
C GLU A 35 1.56 5.16 5.37
N ALA A 36 1.49 3.89 4.98
CA ALA A 36 1.49 3.48 3.59
C ALA A 36 0.28 4.07 2.82
N LEU A 37 -0.87 4.24 3.48
CA LEU A 37 -2.06 4.89 2.94
C LEU A 37 -2.04 6.42 3.03
N GLY A 38 -1.12 7.00 3.80
CA GLY A 38 -1.00 8.44 4.03
C GLY A 38 -2.17 9.04 4.84
N ILE A 39 -2.76 8.25 5.75
CA ILE A 39 -3.90 8.66 6.60
C ILE A 39 -3.52 8.90 8.06
#